data_AF-A0A058ZRK8-F1
#
_entry.id   AF-A0A058ZRK8-F1
#
_cell.length_a   1.000
_cell.length_b   1.000
_cell.length_c   1.000
_cell.angle_alpha   90.00
_cell.angle_beta   90.00
_cell.angle_gamma   90.00
#
_symmetry.space_group_name_H-M   'P 1'
#
loop_
_entity.id
_entity.type
_entity.pdbx_description
1 polymer ?
#
loop_
_entity_poly.entity_id
_entity_poly.type
_entity_poly.pdbx_seq_one_letter_code
_entity_poly.pdbx_strand_id
1 'polypeptide(L)'
;MPLLRTAMYAKGVEIYCAPTADARDIWQASMTHIALEGGCFVLSANQFCRRKDYPPPPEYVFAGTDDDLNPDSVICAGGSVIISPSGNVLAGPNYDGEALISADLDLGEIARAKFDFDVVGHYSRPEVLSLTVRDHPSNPVTFTSTSGKPEGPHK
;
A
#
# COMPACT_ATOMS: atom_id res chain seq x y z
N MET A 1 -5.04 7.95 3.92
CA MET A 1 -5.52 8.18 2.54
C MET A 1 -6.93 7.60 2.33
N PRO A 2 -7.98 8.14 2.97
CA PRO A 2 -9.31 7.52 2.97
C PRO A 2 -9.95 7.44 1.56
N LEU A 3 -9.96 8.53 0.78
CA LEU A 3 -10.63 8.55 -0.53
C LEU A 3 -9.97 7.62 -1.57
N LEU A 4 -8.63 7.55 -1.56
CA LEU A 4 -7.90 6.65 -2.44
C LEU A 4 -8.23 5.18 -2.13
N ARG A 5 -8.27 4.81 -0.84
CA ARG A 5 -8.65 3.46 -0.41
C ARG A 5 -10.08 3.12 -0.84
N THR A 6 -11.05 4.00 -0.61
CA THR A 6 -12.44 3.79 -1.08
C THR A 6 -12.51 3.58 -2.59
N ALA A 7 -11.75 4.33 -3.38
CA ALA A 7 -11.67 4.13 -4.83
C ALA A 7 -11.08 2.75 -5.20
N MET A 8 -10.10 2.25 -4.45
CA MET A 8 -9.55 0.90 -4.64
C MET A 8 -10.56 -0.19 -4.25
N TYR A 9 -11.30 -0.01 -3.14
CA TYR A 9 -12.37 -0.93 -2.74
C TYR A 9 -13.47 -1.01 -3.80
N ALA A 10 -13.85 0.11 -4.40
CA ALA A 10 -14.83 0.15 -5.49
C ALA A 10 -14.34 -0.56 -6.76
N LYS A 11 -13.02 -0.68 -6.97
CA LYS A 11 -12.41 -1.49 -8.04
C LYS A 11 -12.30 -2.98 -7.68
N GLY A 12 -12.79 -3.39 -6.50
CA GLY A 12 -12.83 -4.80 -6.08
C GLY A 12 -11.50 -5.35 -5.57
N VAL A 13 -10.67 -4.53 -4.91
CA VAL A 13 -9.40 -5.04 -4.34
C VAL A 13 -9.67 -6.12 -3.29
N GLU A 14 -8.99 -7.26 -3.45
CA GLU A 14 -9.08 -8.44 -2.58
C GLU A 14 -7.75 -8.75 -1.88
N ILE A 15 -6.64 -8.38 -2.53
CA ILE A 15 -5.29 -8.40 -2.01
C ILE A 15 -4.72 -6.99 -2.10
N TYR A 16 -4.45 -6.38 -0.96
CA TYR A 16 -3.95 -5.01 -0.83
C TYR A 16 -2.46 -5.02 -0.50
N CYS A 17 -1.63 -4.73 -1.50
CA CYS A 17 -0.19 -4.60 -1.31
C CYS A 17 0.16 -3.20 -0.76
N ALA A 18 0.82 -3.16 0.39
CA ALA A 18 1.17 -1.94 1.11
C ALA A 18 2.69 -1.88 1.40
N PRO A 19 3.54 -1.61 0.38
CA PRO A 19 4.96 -1.35 0.61
C PRO A 19 5.13 -0.09 1.46
N THR A 20 6.10 -0.11 2.38
CA THR A 20 6.36 0.99 3.32
C THR A 20 7.85 1.13 3.62
N ALA A 21 8.21 2.28 4.19
CA ALA A 21 9.52 2.55 4.80
C ALA A 21 9.38 2.95 6.28
N ASP A 22 8.20 2.74 6.87
CA ASP A 22 7.92 3.02 8.27
C ASP A 22 7.97 1.72 9.10
N ALA A 23 9.01 1.56 9.91
CA ALA A 23 9.24 0.36 10.73
C ALA A 23 8.64 0.45 12.14
N ARG A 24 7.88 1.51 12.46
CA ARG A 24 7.30 1.67 13.80
C ARG A 24 6.16 0.67 14.02
N ASP A 25 6.04 0.15 15.24
CA ASP A 25 4.99 -0.80 15.63
C ASP A 25 3.57 -0.28 15.35
N ILE A 26 3.38 1.05 15.39
CA ILE A 26 2.09 1.69 15.10
C ILE A 26 1.60 1.45 13.66
N TRP A 27 2.51 1.13 12.74
CA TRP A 27 2.15 0.76 11.37
C TRP A 27 1.18 -0.42 11.31
N GLN A 28 1.36 -1.39 12.21
CA GLN A 28 0.52 -2.60 12.24
C GLN A 28 -0.93 -2.27 12.56
N ALA A 29 -1.18 -1.33 13.47
CA ALA A 29 -2.54 -0.88 13.77
C ALA A 29 -3.22 -0.28 12.52
N SER A 30 -2.47 0.43 11.67
CA SER A 30 -3.00 0.95 10.40
C SER A 30 -3.31 -0.17 9.40
N MET A 31 -2.46 -1.20 9.30
CA MET A 31 -2.67 -2.31 8.37
C MET A 31 -3.85 -3.20 8.80
N THR A 32 -4.00 -3.47 10.10
CA THR A 32 -5.17 -4.17 10.65
C THR A 32 -6.46 -3.40 10.36
N HIS A 33 -6.46 -2.08 10.56
CA HIS A 33 -7.63 -1.26 10.25
C HIS A 33 -8.01 -1.33 8.76
N ILE A 34 -7.04 -1.28 7.85
CA ILE A 34 -7.30 -1.37 6.40
C ILE A 34 -7.84 -2.76 6.02
N ALA A 35 -7.31 -3.84 6.62
CA ALA A 35 -7.80 -5.19 6.37
C ALA A 35 -9.28 -5.34 6.74
N LEU A 36 -9.66 -4.84 7.92
CA LEU A 36 -11.03 -4.84 8.42
C LEU A 36 -11.96 -3.93 7.59
N GLU A 37 -11.52 -2.72 7.27
CA GLU A 37 -12.33 -1.75 6.53
C GLU A 37 -12.58 -2.21 5.07
N GLY A 38 -11.58 -2.77 4.41
CA GLY A 38 -11.69 -3.23 3.03
C GLY A 38 -12.25 -4.64 2.86
N GLY A 39 -12.23 -5.44 3.93
CA GLY A 39 -12.53 -6.88 3.85
C GLY A 39 -11.58 -7.60 2.90
N CYS A 40 -10.28 -7.27 2.93
CA CYS A 40 -9.27 -7.76 2.00
C CYS A 40 -8.02 -8.23 2.73
N PHE A 41 -7.23 -9.09 2.10
CA PHE A 41 -5.92 -9.47 2.63
C PHE A 41 -4.95 -8.31 2.48
N VAL A 42 -4.28 -7.91 3.56
CA VAL A 42 -3.25 -6.85 3.52
C VAL A 42 -1.87 -7.49 3.56
N LEU A 43 -1.06 -7.19 2.56
CA LEU A 43 0.33 -7.64 2.45
C LEU A 43 1.23 -6.42 2.54
N SER A 44 1.80 -6.18 3.72
CA SER A 44 2.73 -5.07 3.92
C SER A 44 4.17 -5.54 3.88
N ALA A 45 4.99 -4.81 3.14
CA ALA A 45 6.40 -5.10 2.96
C ALA A 45 7.25 -3.89 3.35
N ASN A 46 8.21 -4.11 4.25
CA ASN A 46 9.21 -3.14 4.64
C ASN A 46 10.61 -3.76 4.54
N GLN A 47 11.60 -2.93 4.23
CA GLN A 47 13.00 -3.33 4.17
C GLN A 47 13.60 -3.48 5.57
N PHE A 48 14.55 -4.41 5.71
CA PHE A 48 15.47 -4.44 6.84
C PHE A 48 16.80 -3.88 6.36
N CYS A 49 17.37 -2.90 7.06
CA CYS A 49 18.67 -2.34 6.70
C CYS A 49 19.48 -1.92 7.93
N ARG A 50 20.80 -2.02 7.79
CA ARG A 50 21.81 -1.65 8.77
C ARG A 50 22.62 -0.47 8.25
N ARG A 51 23.40 0.15 9.14
CA ARG A 51 24.25 1.30 8.80
C ARG A 51 25.19 1.01 7.63
N LYS A 52 25.76 -0.19 7.55
CA LYS A 52 26.68 -0.60 6.48
C LYS A 52 26.07 -0.66 5.08
N ASP A 53 24.73 -0.70 4.98
CA ASP A 53 24.02 -0.78 3.71
C ASP A 53 23.87 0.59 3.02
N TYR A 54 24.32 1.66 3.69
CA TYR A 54 24.29 3.04 3.20
C TYR A 54 25.71 3.59 2.99
N PRO A 55 25.91 4.60 2.14
CA PRO A 55 27.20 5.26 1.97
C PRO A 55 27.84 5.66 3.32
N PRO A 56 29.16 5.51 3.48
CA PRO A 56 29.84 5.86 4.72
C PRO A 56 29.86 7.38 4.94
N PRO A 57 30.09 7.86 6.18
CA PRO A 57 30.30 9.29 6.41
C PRO A 57 31.58 9.77 5.69
N PRO A 58 31.64 11.01 5.18
CA PRO A 58 30.63 12.07 5.30
C PRO A 58 29.57 12.08 4.18
N GLU A 59 29.59 11.11 3.25
CA GLU A 59 28.69 11.09 2.09
C GLU A 59 27.21 10.98 2.48
N TYR A 60 26.94 10.25 3.56
CA TYR A 60 25.60 10.11 4.11
C TYR A 60 25.62 9.95 5.63
N VAL A 61 24.81 10.75 6.33
CA VAL A 61 24.65 10.73 7.79
C VAL A 61 23.16 10.78 8.11
N PHE A 62 22.71 9.94 9.04
CA PHE A 62 21.32 9.93 9.49
C PHE A 62 21.10 11.10 10.44
N ALA A 63 20.15 11.97 10.12
CA ALA A 63 19.79 13.08 10.99
C ALA A 63 18.99 12.57 12.20
N GLY A 64 19.36 12.98 13.41
CA GLY A 64 18.60 12.69 14.63
C GLY A 64 18.86 11.33 15.28
N THR A 65 19.90 10.60 14.86
CA THR A 65 20.42 9.42 15.58
C THR A 65 21.66 9.83 16.38
N ASP A 66 21.77 9.39 17.64
CA ASP A 66 22.97 9.60 18.47
C ASP A 66 24.24 9.21 17.68
N ASP A 67 25.31 9.99 17.84
CA ASP A 67 26.49 10.05 16.97
C ASP A 67 27.34 8.75 16.85
N ASP A 68 26.90 7.61 17.40
CA ASP A 68 27.66 6.35 17.47
C ASP A 68 26.96 5.17 16.77
N LEU A 69 26.44 5.38 15.55
CA LEU A 69 25.99 4.25 14.71
C LEU A 69 27.20 3.44 14.22
N ASN A 70 27.32 2.20 14.69
CA ASN A 70 28.29 1.25 14.15
C ASN A 70 27.75 0.58 12.87
N PRO A 71 28.60 -0.08 12.05
CA PRO A 71 28.17 -0.70 10.79
C PRO A 71 26.99 -1.68 10.89
N ASP A 72 26.80 -2.34 12.04
CA ASP A 72 25.72 -3.31 12.27
C ASP A 72 24.49 -2.71 12.95
N SER A 73 24.51 -1.41 13.33
CA SER A 73 23.33 -0.72 13.86
C SER A 73 22.16 -0.79 12.88
N VAL A 74 21.00 -1.26 13.37
CA VAL A 74 19.76 -1.35 12.58
C VAL A 74 19.22 0.05 12.34
N ILE A 75 18.97 0.38 11.07
CA ILE A 75 18.40 1.66 10.63
C ILE A 75 16.90 1.50 10.38
N CYS A 76 16.50 0.42 9.73
CA CYS A 76 15.12 0.04 9.52
C CYS A 76 14.96 -1.42 9.94
N ALA A 77 14.11 -1.67 10.93
CA ALA A 77 13.91 -3.01 11.47
C ALA A 77 12.96 -3.88 10.62
N GLY A 78 12.39 -3.34 9.52
CA GLY A 78 11.40 -4.07 8.72
C GLY A 78 10.00 -4.01 9.34
N GLY A 79 9.45 -5.16 9.71
CA GLY A 79 8.07 -5.27 10.20
C GLY A 79 7.04 -5.68 9.14
N SER A 80 7.48 -6.35 8.07
CA SER A 80 6.59 -6.92 7.05
C SER A 80 5.57 -7.88 7.65
N VAL A 81 4.32 -7.84 7.19
CA VAL A 81 3.20 -8.58 7.77
C VAL A 81 2.16 -8.97 6.71
N ILE A 82 1.51 -10.11 6.92
CA ILE A 82 0.34 -10.56 6.14
C ILE A 82 -0.86 -10.63 7.09
N ILE A 83 -1.95 -9.94 6.76
CA ILE A 83 -3.16 -9.84 7.60
C ILE A 83 -4.38 -10.29 6.79
N SER A 84 -5.20 -11.15 7.39
CA SER A 84 -6.49 -11.61 6.86
C SER A 84 -7.56 -10.51 6.86
N PRO A 85 -8.64 -10.64 6.05
CA PRO A 85 -9.79 -9.74 6.07
C PRO A 85 -10.42 -9.55 7.45
N SER A 86 -10.34 -10.55 8.33
CA SER A 86 -10.85 -10.48 9.71
C SER A 86 -9.88 -9.82 10.70
N GLY A 87 -8.73 -9.32 10.23
CA GLY A 87 -7.73 -8.65 11.05
C GLY A 87 -6.73 -9.58 11.74
N ASN A 88 -6.81 -10.90 11.52
CA ASN A 88 -5.82 -11.85 12.07
C ASN A 88 -4.51 -11.77 11.29
N VAL A 89 -3.39 -11.74 12.01
CA VAL A 89 -2.05 -11.82 11.42
C VAL A 89 -1.75 -13.27 11.02
N LEU A 90 -1.45 -13.49 9.74
CA LEU A 90 -1.14 -14.80 9.18
C LEU A 90 0.37 -15.07 9.14
N ALA A 91 1.17 -14.02 8.95
CA ALA A 91 2.64 -14.09 9.00
C ALA A 91 3.23 -12.73 9.40
N GLY A 92 4.34 -12.75 10.14
CA GLY A 92 4.97 -11.56 10.70
C GLY A 92 4.28 -11.06 11.98
N PRO A 93 4.52 -9.80 12.39
CA PRO A 93 5.51 -8.89 11.83
C PRO A 93 6.94 -9.38 12.09
N ASN A 94 7.79 -9.41 11.05
CA ASN A 94 9.19 -9.81 11.22
C ASN A 94 10.10 -8.59 11.44
N TYR A 95 10.72 -8.51 12.61
CA TYR A 95 11.71 -7.50 12.97
C TYR A 95 13.14 -8.06 13.09
N ASP A 96 13.30 -9.38 12.93
CA ASP A 96 14.54 -10.12 13.20
C ASP A 96 15.34 -10.36 11.92
N GLY A 97 15.65 -9.27 11.19
CA GLY A 97 16.44 -9.34 9.97
C GLY A 97 15.66 -9.66 8.70
N GLU A 98 16.40 -9.86 7.61
CA GLU A 98 15.83 -10.17 6.29
C GLU A 98 15.28 -11.59 6.26
N ALA A 99 14.04 -11.74 5.79
CA ALA A 99 13.42 -13.05 5.61
C ALA A 99 12.36 -13.03 4.51
N LEU A 100 12.06 -14.21 3.97
CA LEU A 100 10.84 -14.45 3.22
C LEU A 100 9.74 -14.87 4.20
N ILE A 101 8.68 -14.07 4.31
CA ILE A 101 7.45 -14.45 5.03
C ILE A 101 6.39 -14.87 4.03
N SER A 102 5.62 -15.90 4.37
CA SER A 102 4.61 -16.49 3.49
C SER A 102 3.42 -17.02 4.28
N ALA A 103 2.23 -16.99 3.68
CA ALA A 103 1.00 -17.55 4.23
C ALA A 103 0.08 -17.98 3.09
N ASP A 104 -0.76 -18.98 3.33
CA ASP A 104 -1.84 -19.37 2.43
C ASP A 104 -3.05 -18.47 2.65
N LEU A 105 -3.69 -18.03 1.55
CA LEU A 105 -4.84 -17.12 1.60
C LEU A 105 -6.12 -17.86 1.18
N ASP A 106 -7.04 -18.08 2.11
CA ASP A 106 -8.40 -18.53 1.78
C ASP A 106 -9.23 -17.35 1.28
N LEU A 107 -9.34 -17.21 -0.05
CA LEU A 107 -10.12 -16.14 -0.67
C LEU A 107 -11.61 -16.18 -0.31
N GLY A 108 -12.12 -17.31 0.19
CA GLY A 108 -13.48 -17.41 0.74
C GLY A 108 -13.71 -16.55 1.98
N GLU A 109 -12.66 -16.16 2.72
CA GLU A 109 -12.76 -15.26 3.88
C GLU A 109 -13.24 -13.87 3.49
N ILE A 110 -12.97 -13.42 2.28
CA ILE A 110 -13.36 -12.09 1.79
C ILE A 110 -14.89 -11.97 1.75
N ALA A 111 -15.57 -12.97 1.19
CA ALA A 111 -17.02 -13.00 1.13
C ALA A 111 -17.64 -13.02 2.54
N ARG A 112 -17.01 -13.75 3.47
CA ARG A 112 -17.44 -13.81 4.89
C ARG A 112 -17.24 -12.46 5.58
N ALA A 113 -16.11 -11.79 5.37
CA ALA A 113 -15.84 -10.47 5.95
C ALA A 113 -16.79 -9.40 5.39
N LYS A 114 -17.03 -9.41 4.07
CA LYS A 114 -17.94 -8.45 3.42
C LYS A 114 -19.41 -8.69 3.73
N PHE A 115 -19.77 -9.88 4.21
CA PHE A 115 -21.11 -10.13 4.74
C PHE A 115 -21.39 -9.27 5.98
N ASP A 116 -20.40 -9.11 6.86
CA ASP A 116 -20.51 -8.28 8.06
C ASP A 116 -20.37 -6.78 7.72
N PHE A 117 -19.44 -6.42 6.83
CA PHE A 117 -19.18 -5.03 6.45
C PHE A 117 -18.68 -4.87 5.00
N ASP A 118 -19.50 -4.26 4.15
CA ASP A 118 -19.11 -3.87 2.79
C ASP A 118 -19.19 -2.34 2.60
N VAL A 119 -18.03 -1.70 2.69
CA VAL A 119 -17.85 -0.23 2.70
C VAL A 119 -18.29 0.47 1.41
N VAL A 120 -18.24 -0.21 0.26
CA VAL A 120 -18.69 0.33 -1.05
C VAL A 120 -19.99 -0.30 -1.53
N GLY A 121 -20.46 -1.35 -0.87
CA GLY A 121 -21.78 -1.94 -1.08
C GLY A 121 -22.81 -1.42 -0.09
N HIS A 122 -23.37 -2.31 0.71
CA HIS A 122 -24.59 -2.05 1.49
C HIS A 122 -24.41 -1.05 2.66
N TYR A 123 -23.18 -0.74 3.08
CA TYR A 123 -22.92 0.33 4.07
C TYR A 123 -22.67 1.72 3.46
N SER A 124 -22.57 1.85 2.13
CA SER A 124 -22.03 3.05 1.47
C SER A 124 -22.93 4.30 1.46
N ARG A 125 -24.26 4.15 1.66
CA ARG A 125 -25.25 5.26 1.66
C ARG A 125 -25.13 6.21 0.44
N PRO A 126 -25.25 5.70 -0.80
CA PRO A 126 -25.03 6.48 -2.02
C PRO A 126 -26.00 7.65 -2.23
N GLU A 127 -27.13 7.65 -1.53
CA GLU A 127 -28.10 8.74 -1.53
C GLU A 127 -27.65 9.96 -0.68
N VAL A 128 -26.64 9.79 0.17
CA VAL A 128 -26.08 10.86 1.03
C VAL A 128 -24.70 11.29 0.55
N LEU A 129 -23.82 10.31 0.27
CA LEU A 129 -22.43 10.56 -0.08
C LEU A 129 -22.09 9.87 -1.41
N SER A 130 -21.35 10.57 -2.26
CA SER A 130 -20.79 10.01 -3.49
C SER A 130 -19.34 10.48 -3.69
N LEU A 131 -18.52 9.62 -4.30
CA LEU A 131 -17.13 9.91 -4.63
C LEU A 131 -16.94 9.80 -6.14
N THR A 132 -16.52 10.90 -6.77
CA THR A 132 -16.18 10.95 -8.20
C THR A 132 -14.67 11.00 -8.37
N VAL A 133 -14.10 10.04 -9.12
CA VAL A 133 -12.66 9.96 -9.39
C VAL A 133 -12.37 10.45 -10.82
N ARG A 134 -11.49 11.44 -10.98
CA ARG A 134 -10.95 11.79 -12.30
C ARG A 134 -9.80 10.86 -12.65
N ASP A 135 -10.07 9.85 -13.47
CA ASP A 135 -9.11 8.82 -13.89
C ASP A 135 -8.63 9.06 -15.34
N HIS A 136 -8.22 10.29 -15.64
CA HIS A 136 -7.69 10.66 -16.95
C HIS A 136 -6.22 11.08 -16.85
N PRO A 137 -5.37 10.72 -17.84
CA PRO A 137 -3.98 11.19 -17.88
C PRO A 137 -3.90 12.72 -17.81
N SER A 138 -3.02 13.23 -16.95
CA SER A 138 -2.70 14.66 -16.86
C SER A 138 -1.32 14.89 -17.45
N ASN A 139 -1.26 15.60 -18.57
CA ASN A 139 0.00 15.90 -19.25
C ASN A 139 0.58 17.22 -18.72
N PRO A 140 1.82 17.25 -18.22
CA PRO A 140 2.47 18.49 -17.81
C PRO A 140 2.64 19.48 -18.97
N VAL A 141 2.84 18.97 -20.19
CA VAL A 141 3.00 19.75 -21.42
C VAL A 141 2.27 19.05 -22.56
N THR A 142 1.49 19.81 -23.35
CA THR A 142 0.83 19.32 -24.56
C THR A 142 1.22 20.22 -25.74
N PHE A 143 1.79 19.65 -26.80
CA PHE A 143 2.17 20.36 -28.03
C PHE A 143 1.11 20.17 -29.11
N THR A 144 0.75 21.24 -29.82
CA THR A 144 -0.37 21.27 -30.78
C THR A 144 0.07 21.34 -32.24
N SER A 145 1.30 20.93 -32.58
CA SER A 145 1.81 21.09 -33.94
C SER A 145 1.13 20.16 -34.96
N THR A 146 0.14 20.76 -35.65
CA THR A 146 -0.48 20.48 -36.97
C THR A 146 -1.45 19.31 -37.13
N SER A 147 -2.71 19.68 -37.42
CA SER A 147 -3.78 18.86 -37.97
C SER A 147 -3.39 18.27 -39.33
N GLY A 148 -3.31 16.94 -39.41
CA GLY A 148 -3.43 16.25 -40.69
C GLY A 148 -4.80 16.56 -41.29
N LYS A 149 -4.82 17.13 -42.49
CA LYS A 149 -6.05 17.24 -43.30
C LYS A 149 -6.72 15.87 -43.38
N PRO A 150 -8.06 15.77 -43.31
CA PRO A 150 -8.72 14.54 -43.70
C PRO A 150 -8.49 14.31 -45.20
N GLU A 151 -7.80 13.23 -45.56
CA GLU A 151 -7.84 12.73 -46.93
C GLU A 151 -9.29 12.34 -47.25
N GLY A 152 -9.86 12.99 -48.26
CA GLY A 152 -11.22 12.74 -48.71
C GLY A 152 -11.38 11.33 -49.30
N PRO A 153 -12.64 10.89 -49.52
CA PRO A 153 -12.90 9.53 -50.00
C PRO A 153 -12.47 9.42 -51.47
N HIS A 154 -11.48 8.57 -51.74
CA HIS A 154 -11.23 8.10 -53.10
C HIS A 154 -12.34 7.12 -53.51
N LYS A 155 -12.89 7.40 -54.70
CA LYS A 155 -13.96 6.68 -55.40
C LYS A 155 -13.65 5.21 -55.66
#